data_AF-A0A5B1L8C8-F1
#
_entry.id   AF-A0A5B1L8C8-F1
#
_cell.length_a   1.000
_cell.length_b   1.000
_cell.length_c   1.000
_cell.angle_alpha   90.00
_cell.angle_beta   90.00
_cell.angle_gamma   90.00
#
_symmetry.space_group_name_H-M   'P 1'
#
loop_
_entity.id
_entity.type
_entity.pdbx_description
1 polymer ?
#
loop_
_entity_poly.entity_id
_entity_poly.type
_entity_poly.pdbx_seq_one_letter_code
_entity_poly.pdbx_strand_id
1 'polypeptide(L)'
;MSRLFRVELIRFLSRRAVLVILVLAVAIPMVIGVATILNTRPPSDDALASAQAQADAEAKQPYIQRDLRRCINHPDEWFGSQVPDDVESVCADNVLPKAEWFTYWNPLDLASQRDEGSGLAIVILLSILMMLAGTTFAGHDWASGSVSNQLLFEPRRPRVWAAKAGVVTALAAALAAAVVTGFWAVMALVAHGRDIETGHGLLLDCFQSGWRGAGMAGAAALAGYALTMLFRSTVAALGVLLAASVAGGIVLAVIGIDSVWNPGLNVAAVILDGATYWTDAPCPGGAEPGQFCEVEKTLPIGRALWFLGTGLALFAAASVASFHRRDVP
;
A
#
# COMPACT_ATOMS: atom_id res chain seq x y z
N MET A 1 25.32 -24.32 -7.10
CA MET A 1 24.19 -23.39 -6.82
C MET A 1 24.07 -22.31 -7.90
N SER A 2 25.13 -21.59 -8.26
CA SER A 2 25.09 -20.52 -9.28
C SER A 2 24.53 -20.96 -10.65
N ARG A 3 24.92 -22.14 -11.15
CA ARG A 3 24.39 -22.68 -12.42
C ARG A 3 22.89 -22.95 -12.37
N LEU A 4 22.39 -23.55 -11.29
CA LEU A 4 20.97 -23.85 -11.09
C LEU A 4 20.14 -22.56 -10.99
N PHE A 5 20.65 -21.56 -10.25
CA PHE A 5 20.02 -20.26 -10.15
C PHE A 5 19.90 -19.56 -11.52
N ARG A 6 20.97 -19.59 -12.33
CA ARG A 6 20.97 -19.03 -13.68
C ARG A 6 19.96 -19.72 -14.60
N VAL A 7 19.84 -21.05 -14.52
CA VAL A 7 18.84 -21.80 -15.29
C VAL A 7 17.44 -21.39 -14.90
N GLU A 8 17.15 -21.33 -13.59
CA GLU A 8 15.81 -20.94 -13.12
C GLU A 8 15.47 -19.48 -13.44
N LEU A 9 16.45 -18.58 -13.41
CA LEU A 9 16.31 -17.20 -13.86
C LEU A 9 15.89 -17.13 -15.35
N ILE A 10 16.60 -17.84 -16.22
CA ILE A 10 16.26 -17.88 -17.66
C ILE A 10 14.85 -18.45 -17.84
N ARG A 11 14.50 -19.50 -17.11
CA ARG A 11 13.18 -20.14 -17.20
C ARG A 11 12.06 -19.26 -16.66
N PHE A 12 12.33 -18.42 -15.66
CA PHE A 12 11.37 -17.44 -15.17
C PHE A 12 11.12 -16.38 -16.23
N LEU A 13 12.19 -15.79 -16.78
CA LEU A 13 12.12 -14.73 -17.78
C LEU A 13 11.69 -15.21 -19.17
N SER A 14 11.73 -16.51 -19.47
CA SER A 14 11.26 -17.06 -20.75
C SER A 14 9.76 -17.38 -20.74
N ARG A 15 9.09 -17.32 -19.59
CA ARG A 15 7.66 -17.65 -19.49
C ARG A 15 6.80 -16.45 -19.85
N ARG A 16 6.07 -16.56 -20.95
CA ARG A 16 5.15 -15.52 -21.44
C ARG A 16 4.16 -15.06 -20.37
N ALA A 17 3.52 -15.97 -19.64
CA ALA A 17 2.56 -15.61 -18.59
C ALA A 17 3.21 -14.79 -17.46
N VAL A 18 4.43 -15.17 -17.05
CA VAL A 18 5.20 -14.41 -16.05
C VAL A 18 5.57 -13.04 -16.62
N LEU A 19 6.09 -12.97 -17.85
CA LEU A 19 6.43 -11.71 -18.51
C LEU A 19 5.26 -10.73 -18.58
N VAL A 20 4.05 -11.22 -18.90
CA VAL A 20 2.83 -10.39 -18.88
C VAL A 20 2.60 -9.80 -17.49
N ILE A 21 2.72 -10.61 -16.44
CA ILE A 21 2.57 -10.14 -15.05
C ILE A 21 3.65 -9.09 -14.70
N LEU A 22 4.91 -9.31 -15.12
CA LEU A 22 6.00 -8.34 -14.88
C LEU A 22 5.75 -7.02 -15.63
N VAL A 23 5.22 -7.08 -16.86
CA VAL A 23 4.85 -5.88 -17.62
C VAL A 23 3.72 -5.13 -16.92
N LEU A 24 2.68 -5.82 -16.44
CA LEU A 24 1.59 -5.21 -15.67
C LEU A 24 2.10 -4.57 -14.37
N ALA A 25 3.08 -5.20 -13.71
CA ALA A 25 3.72 -4.66 -12.51
C ALA A 25 4.48 -3.35 -12.74
N VAL A 26 4.82 -3.01 -13.99
CA VAL A 26 5.41 -1.70 -14.35
C VAL A 26 4.33 -0.76 -14.90
N ALA A 27 3.48 -1.26 -15.80
CA ALA A 27 2.49 -0.46 -16.50
C ALA A 27 1.43 0.13 -15.56
N ILE A 28 0.90 -0.65 -14.61
CA ILE A 28 -0.16 -0.16 -13.72
C ILE A 28 0.37 0.92 -12.77
N PRO A 29 1.50 0.75 -12.06
CA PRO A 29 2.08 1.83 -11.26
C PRO A 29 2.44 3.08 -12.06
N MET A 30 2.87 2.92 -13.31
CA MET A 30 3.08 4.06 -14.21
C MET A 30 1.78 4.82 -14.48
N VAL A 31 0.68 4.12 -14.79
CA VAL A 31 -0.63 4.74 -14.99
C VAL A 31 -1.12 5.43 -13.72
N ILE A 32 -0.96 4.79 -12.56
CA ILE A 32 -1.30 5.39 -11.26
C ILE A 32 -0.49 6.66 -11.04
N GLY A 33 0.83 6.63 -11.24
CA GLY A 33 1.69 7.80 -11.08
C GLY A 33 1.32 8.95 -12.02
N VAL A 34 1.06 8.66 -13.29
CA VAL A 34 0.57 9.67 -14.24
C VAL A 34 -0.76 10.24 -13.77
N ALA A 35 -1.72 9.40 -13.36
CA ALA A 35 -3.01 9.85 -12.84
C ALA A 35 -2.86 10.74 -11.59
N THR A 36 -2.02 10.35 -10.63
CA THR A 36 -1.72 11.17 -9.44
C THR A 36 -1.13 12.52 -9.83
N ILE A 37 -0.19 12.56 -10.77
CA ILE A 37 0.41 13.80 -11.27
C ILE A 37 -0.65 14.69 -11.92
N LEU A 38 -1.54 14.12 -12.74
CA LEU A 38 -2.61 14.86 -13.42
C LEU A 38 -3.64 15.42 -12.43
N ASN A 39 -4.09 14.61 -11.47
CA ASN A 39 -5.13 14.96 -10.50
C ASN A 39 -4.68 15.97 -9.45
N THR A 40 -3.37 16.16 -9.29
CA THR A 40 -2.78 17.12 -8.34
C THR A 40 -2.22 18.36 -9.03
N ARG A 41 -2.54 18.59 -10.31
CA ARG A 41 -2.12 19.79 -11.02
C ARG A 41 -2.82 21.03 -10.44
N PRO A 42 -2.10 22.15 -10.28
CA PRO A 42 -2.74 23.40 -9.90
C PRO A 42 -3.75 23.82 -10.99
N PRO A 43 -4.83 24.52 -10.62
CA PRO A 43 -5.79 25.09 -11.56
C PRO A 43 -5.11 26.01 -12.59
N SER A 44 -5.64 26.09 -13.80
CA SER A 44 -5.13 27.03 -14.81
C SER A 44 -5.48 28.47 -14.45
N ASP A 45 -4.77 29.43 -15.05
CA ASP A 45 -5.03 30.87 -14.86
C ASP A 45 -6.48 31.24 -15.21
N ASP A 46 -7.05 30.64 -16.25
CA ASP A 46 -8.46 30.82 -16.64
C ASP A 46 -9.42 30.28 -15.56
N ALA A 47 -9.10 29.13 -14.97
CA ALA A 47 -9.89 28.54 -13.89
C ALA A 47 -9.83 29.42 -12.63
N LEU A 48 -8.64 29.94 -12.29
CA LEU A 48 -8.46 30.88 -11.19
C LEU A 48 -9.20 32.20 -11.42
N ALA A 49 -9.13 32.75 -12.64
CA ALA A 49 -9.88 33.96 -13.00
C ALA A 49 -11.40 33.74 -12.90
N SER A 50 -11.89 32.59 -13.35
CA SER A 50 -13.31 32.23 -13.24
C SER A 50 -13.75 32.02 -11.79
N ALA A 51 -12.87 31.46 -10.95
CA ALA A 51 -13.10 31.26 -9.53
C ALA A 51 -13.09 32.58 -8.76
N GLN A 52 -12.17 33.48 -9.09
CA GLN A 52 -12.14 34.84 -8.53
C GLN A 52 -13.40 35.62 -8.90
N ALA A 53 -13.85 35.55 -10.16
CA ALA A 53 -15.08 36.22 -10.58
C ALA A 53 -16.32 35.69 -9.84
N GLN A 54 -16.36 34.38 -9.55
CA GLN A 54 -17.43 33.77 -8.74
C GLN A 54 -17.36 34.23 -7.29
N ALA A 55 -16.17 34.22 -6.68
CA ALA A 55 -15.95 34.73 -5.33
C ALA A 55 -16.36 36.21 -5.21
N ASP A 56 -15.97 37.06 -6.15
CA ASP A 56 -16.33 38.48 -6.17
C ASP A 56 -17.83 38.71 -6.36
N ALA A 57 -18.50 37.86 -7.14
CA ALA A 57 -19.95 37.91 -7.32
C ALA A 57 -20.69 37.46 -6.06
N GLU A 58 -20.21 36.39 -5.40
CA GLU A 58 -20.80 35.86 -4.18
C GLU A 58 -20.57 36.78 -2.99
N ALA A 59 -19.39 37.41 -2.90
CA ALA A 59 -19.07 38.42 -1.89
C ALA A 59 -20.05 39.60 -1.90
N LYS A 60 -20.63 39.93 -3.06
CA LYS A 60 -21.62 41.01 -3.21
C LYS A 60 -23.03 40.60 -2.78
N GLN A 61 -23.28 39.33 -2.44
CA GLN A 61 -24.61 38.90 -2.05
C GLN A 61 -25.03 39.50 -0.70
N PRO A 62 -26.31 39.88 -0.53
CA PRO A 62 -26.77 40.58 0.68
C PRO A 62 -26.58 39.79 1.99
N TYR A 63 -26.56 38.45 1.93
CA TYR A 63 -26.36 37.61 3.11
C TYR A 63 -24.89 37.63 3.56
N ILE A 64 -23.92 37.47 2.64
CA ILE A 64 -22.48 37.57 2.96
C ILE A 64 -22.16 38.92 3.57
N GLN A 65 -22.67 40.01 2.98
CA GLN A 65 -22.47 41.36 3.51
C GLN A 65 -23.14 41.59 4.87
N ARG A 66 -24.21 40.85 5.17
CA ARG A 66 -24.84 40.88 6.50
C ARG A 66 -24.00 40.12 7.52
N ASP A 67 -23.48 38.95 7.14
CA ASP A 67 -22.64 38.12 8.01
C ASP A 67 -21.31 38.80 8.31
N LEU A 68 -20.70 39.47 7.33
CA LEU A 68 -19.47 40.26 7.53
C LEU A 68 -19.70 41.39 8.54
N ARG A 69 -20.79 42.16 8.38
CA ARG A 69 -21.16 43.21 9.34
C ARG A 69 -21.48 42.64 10.71
N ARG A 70 -22.10 41.46 10.79
CA ARG A 70 -22.38 40.79 12.07
C ARG A 70 -21.07 40.39 12.76
N CYS A 71 -20.12 39.82 12.03
CA CYS A 71 -18.80 39.48 12.55
C CYS A 71 -18.06 40.71 13.09
N ILE A 72 -18.05 41.81 12.34
CA ILE A 72 -17.39 43.07 12.76
C ILE A 72 -18.06 43.70 13.99
N ASN A 73 -19.39 43.68 14.06
CA ASN A 73 -20.13 44.32 15.15
C ASN A 73 -20.20 43.47 16.43
N HIS A 74 -20.11 42.14 16.31
CA HIS A 74 -20.20 41.18 17.42
C HIS A 74 -19.08 40.12 17.31
N PRO A 75 -17.80 40.53 17.43
CA PRO A 75 -16.68 39.62 17.25
C PRO A 75 -16.59 38.53 18.33
N ASP A 76 -17.14 38.80 19.52
CA ASP A 76 -17.23 37.86 20.63
C ASP A 76 -18.08 36.62 20.30
N GLU A 77 -19.11 36.76 19.46
CA GLU A 77 -19.93 35.62 19.01
C GLU A 77 -19.16 34.66 18.09
N TRP A 78 -18.15 35.15 17.37
CA TRP A 78 -17.39 34.39 16.37
C TRP A 78 -16.07 33.85 16.91
N PHE A 79 -15.36 34.63 17.73
CA PHE A 79 -14.03 34.29 18.24
C PHE A 79 -14.01 33.97 19.74
N GLY A 80 -15.14 34.07 20.43
CA GLY A 80 -15.24 33.81 21.86
C GLY A 80 -14.37 34.80 22.67
N SER A 81 -13.56 34.27 23.59
CA SER A 81 -12.72 35.09 24.48
C SER A 81 -11.41 35.59 23.85
N GLN A 82 -11.06 35.16 22.64
CA GLN A 82 -9.83 35.53 21.94
C GLN A 82 -10.15 36.38 20.70
N VAL A 83 -10.69 37.58 20.93
CA VAL A 83 -10.96 38.53 19.84
C VAL A 83 -9.63 39.06 19.29
N PRO A 84 -9.36 38.94 17.99
CA PRO A 84 -8.15 39.48 17.36
C PRO A 84 -8.11 41.02 17.40
N ASP A 85 -6.90 41.60 17.41
CA ASP A 85 -6.72 43.06 17.40
C ASP A 85 -7.22 43.71 16.10
N ASP A 86 -7.13 42.99 14.96
CA ASP A 86 -7.64 43.42 13.66
C ASP A 86 -8.90 42.61 13.29
N VAL A 87 -10.00 42.95 13.95
CA VAL A 87 -11.31 42.30 13.74
C VAL A 87 -11.77 42.42 12.29
N GLU A 88 -11.53 43.56 11.63
CA GLU A 88 -12.04 43.81 10.29
C GLU A 88 -11.40 42.88 9.25
N SER A 89 -10.06 42.75 9.26
CA SER A 89 -9.37 41.84 8.33
C SER A 89 -9.68 40.38 8.62
N VAL A 90 -9.70 39.95 9.89
CA VAL A 90 -9.99 38.56 10.24
C VAL A 90 -11.43 38.20 9.89
N CYS A 91 -12.40 39.09 10.11
CA CYS A 91 -13.77 38.87 9.65
C CYS A 91 -13.87 38.81 8.13
N ALA A 92 -13.17 39.69 7.40
CA ALA A 92 -13.11 39.63 5.94
C ALA A 92 -12.53 38.28 5.46
N ASP A 93 -11.44 37.82 6.06
CA ASP A 93 -10.78 36.56 5.70
C ASP A 93 -11.59 35.30 6.03
N ASN A 94 -12.47 35.35 7.04
CA ASN A 94 -13.29 34.19 7.43
C ASN A 94 -14.67 34.18 6.74
N VAL A 95 -15.23 35.35 6.46
CA VAL A 95 -16.61 35.47 5.93
C VAL A 95 -16.63 35.64 4.41
N LEU A 96 -15.67 36.37 3.83
CA LEU A 96 -15.68 36.57 2.37
C LEU A 96 -15.29 35.28 1.65
N PRO A 97 -16.04 34.92 0.59
CA PRO A 97 -15.70 33.76 -0.23
C PRO A 97 -14.36 33.97 -0.91
N LYS A 98 -13.52 32.95 -0.91
CA LYS A 98 -12.19 32.95 -1.55
C LYS A 98 -12.25 32.20 -2.87
N ALA A 99 -11.44 32.61 -3.85
CA ALA A 99 -11.35 31.90 -5.13
C ALA A 99 -11.02 30.42 -4.95
N GLU A 100 -10.18 30.09 -3.97
CA GLU A 100 -9.79 28.72 -3.62
C GLU A 100 -10.98 27.81 -3.31
N TRP A 101 -12.08 28.35 -2.77
CA TRP A 101 -13.30 27.59 -2.45
C TRP A 101 -14.06 27.15 -3.70
N PHE A 102 -13.86 27.83 -4.83
CA PHE A 102 -14.44 27.49 -6.13
C PHE A 102 -13.50 26.65 -7.00
N THR A 103 -12.26 26.45 -6.57
CA THR A 103 -11.31 25.53 -7.20
C THR A 103 -11.18 24.26 -6.38
N TYR A 104 -11.93 23.22 -6.74
CA TYR A 104 -11.78 21.91 -6.09
C TYR A 104 -10.53 21.19 -6.64
N TRP A 105 -9.41 21.29 -5.93
CA TRP A 105 -8.19 20.54 -6.23
C TRP A 105 -7.45 20.20 -4.93
N ASN A 106 -6.76 19.06 -4.91
CA ASN A 106 -5.91 18.67 -3.80
C ASN A 106 -4.45 18.78 -4.26
N PRO A 107 -3.61 19.57 -3.56
CA PRO A 107 -2.19 19.66 -3.88
C PRO A 107 -1.52 18.30 -3.70
N LEU A 108 -0.41 18.12 -4.41
CA LEU A 108 0.39 16.92 -4.25
C LEU A 108 1.03 16.93 -2.85
N ASP A 109 0.58 16.01 -2.00
CA ASP A 109 1.18 15.74 -0.70
C ASP A 109 1.82 14.34 -0.68
N LEU A 110 3.14 14.27 -0.60
CA LEU A 110 3.88 13.01 -0.58
C LEU A 110 3.59 12.17 0.69
N ALA A 111 3.32 12.80 1.84
CA ALA A 111 3.01 12.09 3.07
C ALA A 111 1.67 11.37 2.95
N SER A 112 0.62 12.10 2.55
CA SER A 112 -0.69 11.49 2.24
C SER A 112 -0.58 10.41 1.16
N GLN A 113 0.19 10.63 0.09
CA GLN A 113 0.39 9.60 -0.94
C GLN A 113 1.10 8.34 -0.42
N ARG A 114 1.96 8.46 0.59
CA ARG A 114 2.67 7.33 1.21
C ARG A 114 1.74 6.53 2.12
N ASP A 115 1.00 7.23 2.98
CA ASP A 115 0.25 6.61 4.08
C ASP A 115 -1.10 6.04 3.63
N GLU A 116 -1.82 6.76 2.76
CA GLU A 116 -3.19 6.41 2.38
C GLU A 116 -3.44 6.46 0.87
N GLY A 117 -2.55 7.10 0.11
CA GLY A 117 -2.73 7.33 -1.32
C GLY A 117 -2.06 6.31 -2.24
N SER A 118 -1.56 6.83 -3.37
CA SER A 118 -1.07 6.00 -4.48
C SER A 118 0.16 5.15 -4.16
N GLY A 119 1.02 5.58 -3.24
CA GLY A 119 2.21 4.84 -2.82
C GLY A 119 1.86 3.51 -2.16
N LEU A 120 0.95 3.52 -1.19
CA LEU A 120 0.46 2.31 -0.52
C LEU A 120 -0.25 1.38 -1.52
N ALA A 121 -1.13 1.95 -2.36
CA ALA A 121 -1.86 1.19 -3.38
C ALA A 121 -0.92 0.46 -4.36
N ILE A 122 0.15 1.12 -4.80
CA ILE A 122 1.17 0.52 -5.69
C ILE A 122 1.86 -0.66 -4.99
N VAL A 123 2.27 -0.52 -3.74
CA VAL A 123 2.95 -1.60 -3.00
C VAL A 123 2.04 -2.81 -2.82
N ILE A 124 0.77 -2.61 -2.47
CA ILE A 124 -0.22 -3.68 -2.32
C ILE A 124 -0.41 -4.39 -3.67
N LEU A 125 -0.62 -3.63 -4.74
CA LEU A 125 -0.78 -4.16 -6.09
C LEU A 125 0.44 -4.97 -6.53
N LEU A 126 1.64 -4.44 -6.34
CA LEU A 126 2.90 -5.13 -6.65
C LEU A 126 3.00 -6.44 -5.86
N SER A 127 2.61 -6.45 -4.59
CA SER A 127 2.61 -7.66 -3.78
C SER A 127 1.66 -8.73 -4.33
N ILE A 128 0.46 -8.35 -4.76
CA ILE A 128 -0.50 -9.25 -5.40
C ILE A 128 0.04 -9.79 -6.73
N LEU A 129 0.58 -8.92 -7.59
CA LEU A 129 1.14 -9.32 -8.89
C LEU A 129 2.36 -10.23 -8.72
N MET A 130 3.24 -9.96 -7.75
CA MET A 130 4.40 -10.80 -7.48
C MET A 130 4.01 -12.15 -6.88
N MET A 131 2.98 -12.19 -6.04
CA MET A 131 2.36 -13.44 -5.59
C MET A 131 1.85 -14.26 -6.79
N LEU A 132 1.14 -13.61 -7.72
CA LEU A 132 0.64 -14.25 -8.94
C LEU A 132 1.78 -14.74 -9.85
N ALA A 133 2.89 -14.00 -9.94
CA ALA A 133 4.09 -14.45 -10.66
C ALA A 133 4.68 -15.71 -10.00
N GLY A 134 4.74 -15.75 -8.66
CA GLY A 134 5.15 -16.90 -7.87
C GLY A 134 4.30 -18.15 -8.10
N THR A 135 2.97 -18.00 -8.05
CA THR A 135 2.04 -19.10 -8.31
C THR A 135 2.14 -19.58 -9.75
N THR A 136 2.20 -18.67 -10.72
CA THR A 136 2.29 -18.98 -12.15
C THR A 136 3.57 -19.72 -12.49
N PHE A 137 4.70 -19.32 -11.89
CA PHE A 137 5.99 -19.94 -12.13
C PHE A 137 6.03 -21.41 -11.68
N ALA A 138 5.61 -21.70 -10.45
CA ALA A 138 5.53 -23.07 -9.95
C ALA A 138 4.43 -23.89 -10.67
N GLY A 139 3.26 -23.29 -10.84
CA GLY A 139 2.09 -23.98 -11.36
C GLY A 139 2.25 -24.48 -12.79
N HIS A 140 2.89 -23.68 -13.64
CA HIS A 140 3.20 -24.11 -15.00
C HIS A 140 4.16 -25.31 -15.02
N ASP A 141 5.08 -25.43 -14.06
CA ASP A 141 5.96 -26.61 -14.00
C ASP A 141 5.19 -27.90 -13.68
N TRP A 142 4.19 -27.83 -12.82
CA TRP A 142 3.31 -28.95 -12.53
C TRP A 142 2.41 -29.28 -13.72
N ALA A 143 1.78 -28.26 -14.32
CA ALA A 143 0.86 -28.45 -15.45
C ALA A 143 1.54 -29.05 -16.70
N SER A 144 2.81 -28.72 -16.93
CA SER A 144 3.59 -29.22 -18.09
C SER A 144 4.38 -30.50 -17.82
N GLY A 145 4.41 -31.00 -16.57
CA GLY A 145 5.27 -32.12 -16.18
C GLY A 145 6.77 -31.79 -16.20
N SER A 146 7.15 -30.52 -16.34
CA SER A 146 8.56 -30.14 -16.45
C SER A 146 9.36 -30.38 -15.16
N VAL A 147 8.68 -30.50 -14.00
CA VAL A 147 9.31 -30.85 -12.72
C VAL A 147 10.04 -32.19 -12.83
N SER A 148 9.41 -33.21 -13.42
CA SER A 148 9.97 -34.55 -13.52
C SER A 148 11.25 -34.55 -14.35
N ASN A 149 11.24 -33.84 -15.48
CA ASN A 149 12.42 -33.69 -16.33
C ASN A 149 13.58 -32.98 -15.59
N GLN A 150 13.31 -31.97 -14.76
CA GLN A 150 14.36 -31.30 -13.99
C GLN A 150 15.03 -32.22 -12.96
N LEU A 151 14.23 -33.09 -12.33
CA LEU A 151 14.71 -33.99 -11.30
C LEU A 151 15.58 -35.12 -11.85
N LEU A 152 15.53 -35.39 -13.16
CA LEU A 152 16.49 -36.26 -13.83
C LEU A 152 17.91 -35.67 -13.83
N PHE A 153 18.03 -34.35 -13.96
CA PHE A 153 19.33 -33.65 -13.98
C PHE A 153 19.80 -33.20 -12.59
N GLU A 154 18.89 -32.81 -11.71
CA GLU A 154 19.18 -32.44 -10.33
C GLU A 154 18.24 -33.18 -9.36
N PRO A 155 18.65 -34.35 -8.85
CA PRO A 155 17.79 -35.18 -8.00
C PRO A 155 17.59 -34.60 -6.60
N ARG A 156 18.40 -33.62 -6.18
CA ARG A 156 18.31 -33.01 -4.85
C ARG A 156 17.16 -32.00 -4.81
N ARG A 157 15.95 -32.51 -4.65
CA ARG A 157 14.68 -31.74 -4.64
C ARG A 157 14.74 -30.44 -3.82
N PRO A 158 15.26 -30.41 -2.58
CA PRO A 158 15.33 -29.16 -1.81
C PRO A 158 16.19 -28.08 -2.49
N ARG A 159 17.22 -28.46 -3.26
CA ARG A 159 18.05 -27.50 -4.01
C ARG A 159 17.30 -26.86 -5.16
N VAL A 160 16.51 -27.66 -5.89
CA VAL A 160 15.64 -27.15 -6.97
C VAL A 160 14.59 -26.21 -6.38
N TRP A 161 13.97 -26.60 -5.27
CA TRP A 161 12.99 -25.76 -4.58
C TRP A 161 13.62 -24.43 -4.13
N ALA A 162 14.78 -24.47 -3.48
CA ALA A 162 15.47 -23.29 -2.97
C ALA A 162 15.98 -22.36 -4.09
N ALA A 163 16.47 -22.92 -5.19
CA ALA A 163 16.90 -22.11 -6.33
C ALA A 163 15.73 -21.35 -6.96
N LYS A 164 14.59 -22.02 -7.17
CA LYS A 164 13.36 -21.37 -7.69
C LYS A 164 12.83 -20.33 -6.73
N ALA A 165 12.72 -20.67 -5.44
CA ALA A 165 12.31 -19.75 -4.38
C ALA A 165 13.20 -18.51 -4.35
N GLY A 166 14.52 -18.69 -4.40
CA GLY A 166 15.48 -17.58 -4.44
C GLY A 166 15.31 -16.70 -5.67
N VAL A 167 15.19 -17.28 -6.87
CA VAL A 167 14.98 -16.52 -8.12
C VAL A 167 13.70 -15.70 -8.06
N VAL A 168 12.57 -16.32 -7.73
CA VAL A 168 11.27 -15.63 -7.77
C VAL A 168 11.18 -14.54 -6.70
N THR A 169 11.70 -14.79 -5.50
CA THR A 169 11.73 -13.81 -4.41
C THR A 169 12.64 -12.63 -4.75
N ALA A 170 13.86 -12.90 -5.24
CA ALA A 170 14.84 -11.87 -5.55
C ALA A 170 14.40 -10.98 -6.72
N LEU A 171 13.87 -11.57 -7.79
CA LEU A 171 13.37 -10.79 -8.93
C LEU A 171 12.13 -9.99 -8.56
N ALA A 172 11.20 -10.57 -7.79
CA ALA A 172 10.01 -9.86 -7.33
C ALA A 172 10.39 -8.65 -6.47
N ALA A 173 11.27 -8.84 -5.49
CA ALA A 173 11.73 -7.76 -4.63
C ALA A 173 12.52 -6.70 -5.42
N ALA A 174 13.42 -7.12 -6.32
CA ALA A 174 14.21 -6.19 -7.12
C ALA A 174 13.35 -5.37 -8.09
N LEU A 175 12.39 -6.00 -8.77
CA LEU A 175 11.47 -5.30 -9.67
C LEU A 175 10.58 -4.33 -8.88
N ALA A 176 9.98 -4.77 -7.78
CA ALA A 176 9.15 -3.92 -6.95
C ALA A 176 9.94 -2.74 -6.39
N ALA A 177 11.18 -2.97 -5.93
CA ALA A 177 12.07 -1.90 -5.47
C ALA A 177 12.38 -0.89 -6.60
N ALA A 178 12.71 -1.38 -7.80
CA ALA A 178 12.97 -0.51 -8.94
C ALA A 178 11.75 0.32 -9.35
N VAL A 179 10.56 -0.28 -9.37
CA VAL A 179 9.30 0.40 -9.71
C VAL A 179 8.97 1.46 -8.65
N VAL A 180 9.04 1.12 -7.37
CA VAL A 180 8.68 2.05 -6.29
C VAL A 180 9.73 3.17 -6.15
N THR A 181 11.01 2.86 -6.32
CA THR A 181 12.06 3.90 -6.38
C THR A 181 11.84 4.83 -7.57
N GLY A 182 11.51 4.29 -8.75
CA GLY A 182 11.17 5.09 -9.93
C GLY A 182 9.95 5.98 -9.69
N PHE A 183 8.90 5.44 -9.08
CA PHE A 183 7.69 6.18 -8.71
C PHE A 183 8.03 7.37 -7.80
N TRP A 184 8.68 7.14 -6.66
CA TRP A 184 9.01 8.22 -5.72
C TRP A 184 10.00 9.23 -6.28
N ALA A 185 10.95 8.80 -7.12
CA ALA A 185 11.85 9.72 -7.82
C ALA A 185 11.07 10.66 -8.76
N VAL A 186 10.11 10.13 -9.52
CA VAL A 186 9.25 10.96 -10.39
C VAL A 186 8.37 11.90 -9.56
N MET A 187 7.76 11.42 -8.47
CA MET A 187 6.95 12.26 -7.59
C MET A 187 7.76 13.39 -6.95
N ALA A 188 9.01 13.12 -6.57
CA ALA A 188 9.93 14.13 -6.05
C ALA A 188 10.30 15.18 -7.11
N LEU A 189 10.56 14.76 -8.34
CA LEU A 189 10.82 15.69 -9.46
C LEU A 189 9.61 16.58 -9.73
N VAL A 190 8.40 16.02 -9.66
CA VAL A 190 7.16 16.77 -9.85
C VAL A 190 6.91 17.74 -8.70
N ALA A 191 7.13 17.32 -7.44
CA ALA A 191 7.01 18.18 -6.28
C ALA A 191 8.00 19.36 -6.36
N HIS A 192 9.26 19.08 -6.70
CA HIS A 192 10.28 20.10 -6.89
C HIS A 192 9.95 21.06 -8.03
N GLY A 193 9.49 20.55 -9.19
CA GLY A 193 9.09 21.39 -10.32
C GLY A 193 7.80 22.18 -10.10
N ARG A 194 7.10 21.96 -8.97
CA ARG A 194 5.92 22.71 -8.54
C ARG A 194 6.19 23.57 -7.30
N ASP A 195 7.46 23.71 -6.90
CA ASP A 195 7.89 24.43 -5.70
C ASP A 195 7.15 23.98 -4.42
N ILE A 196 6.80 22.69 -4.34
CA ILE A 196 6.16 22.09 -3.16
C ILE A 196 7.24 21.79 -2.14
N GLU A 197 7.15 22.41 -0.96
CA GLU A 197 8.05 22.13 0.15
C GLU A 197 7.89 20.69 0.64
N THR A 198 8.90 19.86 0.41
CA THR A 198 8.98 18.53 0.99
C THR A 198 9.80 18.62 2.27
N GLY A 199 9.18 18.31 3.41
CA GLY A 199 9.87 18.33 4.71
C GLY A 199 11.17 17.52 4.71
N HIS A 200 12.13 17.91 5.55
CA HIS A 200 13.41 17.23 5.69
C HIS A 200 13.20 15.74 6.01
N GLY A 201 13.70 14.85 5.16
CA GLY A 201 13.59 13.40 5.35
C GLY A 201 12.33 12.74 4.77
N LEU A 202 11.29 13.49 4.39
CA LEU A 202 10.03 12.91 3.89
C LEU A 202 10.23 12.01 2.68
N LEU A 203 11.08 12.44 1.73
CA LEU A 203 11.40 11.63 0.55
C LEU A 203 12.13 10.33 0.91
N LEU A 204 13.02 10.37 1.91
CA LEU A 204 13.70 9.19 2.40
C LEU A 204 12.70 8.23 3.06
N ASP A 205 11.74 8.74 3.83
CA ASP A 205 10.68 7.93 4.43
C ASP A 205 9.83 7.25 3.36
N CYS A 206 9.51 7.97 2.28
CA CYS A 206 8.81 7.41 1.12
C CYS A 206 9.60 6.27 0.47
N PHE A 207 10.91 6.43 0.26
CA PHE A 207 11.77 5.37 -0.28
C PHE A 207 11.86 4.17 0.67
N GLN A 208 12.03 4.40 1.98
CA GLN A 208 12.13 3.33 2.96
C GLN A 208 10.81 2.54 3.04
N SER A 209 9.67 3.22 3.09
CA SER A 209 8.35 2.58 3.03
C SER A 209 8.20 1.75 1.75
N GLY A 210 8.62 2.32 0.61
CA GLY A 210 8.67 1.62 -0.66
C GLY A 210 9.54 0.37 -0.69
N TRP A 211 10.72 0.40 -0.05
CA TRP A 211 11.62 -0.75 0.03
C TRP A 211 11.12 -1.82 1.00
N ARG A 212 10.50 -1.44 2.12
CA ARG A 212 9.77 -2.39 2.98
C ARG A 212 8.65 -3.06 2.19
N GLY A 213 7.90 -2.28 1.40
CA GLY A 213 6.90 -2.75 0.45
C GLY A 213 7.45 -3.71 -0.63
N ALA A 214 8.61 -3.42 -1.18
CA ALA A 214 9.29 -4.31 -2.13
C ALA A 214 9.70 -5.65 -1.48
N GLY A 215 10.16 -5.61 -0.22
CA GLY A 215 10.39 -6.81 0.59
C GLY A 215 9.11 -7.64 0.76
N MET A 216 7.98 -6.97 1.04
CA MET A 216 6.67 -7.62 1.12
C MET A 216 6.24 -8.24 -0.21
N ALA A 217 6.50 -7.59 -1.35
CA ALA A 217 6.22 -8.16 -2.66
C ALA A 217 7.06 -9.41 -2.95
N GLY A 218 8.33 -9.42 -2.55
CA GLY A 218 9.18 -10.62 -2.59
C GLY A 218 8.63 -11.75 -1.71
N ALA A 219 8.23 -11.44 -0.48
CA ALA A 219 7.64 -12.40 0.46
C ALA A 219 6.32 -12.98 -0.08
N ALA A 220 5.48 -12.14 -0.71
CA ALA A 220 4.24 -12.55 -1.35
C ALA A 220 4.50 -13.48 -2.55
N ALA A 221 5.53 -13.21 -3.36
CA ALA A 221 5.98 -14.10 -4.42
C ALA A 221 6.40 -15.47 -3.89
N LEU A 222 7.17 -15.50 -2.80
CA LEU A 222 7.57 -16.72 -2.12
C LEU A 222 6.38 -17.50 -1.58
N ALA A 223 5.41 -16.81 -0.96
CA ALA A 223 4.19 -17.42 -0.44
C ALA A 223 3.38 -18.09 -1.56
N GLY A 224 3.14 -17.38 -2.66
CA GLY A 224 2.45 -17.90 -3.84
C GLY A 224 3.16 -19.12 -4.45
N TYR A 225 4.48 -19.04 -4.59
CA TYR A 225 5.31 -20.17 -5.03
C TYR A 225 5.21 -21.37 -4.08
N ALA A 226 5.37 -21.15 -2.77
CA ALA A 226 5.37 -22.21 -1.77
C ALA A 226 4.01 -22.93 -1.69
N LEU A 227 2.91 -22.18 -1.69
CA LEU A 227 1.55 -22.73 -1.71
C LEU A 227 1.31 -23.54 -2.98
N THR A 228 1.74 -23.03 -4.14
CA THR A 228 1.57 -23.75 -5.41
C THR A 228 2.40 -25.03 -5.44
N MET A 229 3.61 -25.03 -4.89
CA MET A 229 4.42 -26.25 -4.72
C MET A 229 3.80 -27.25 -3.73
N LEU A 230 3.12 -26.75 -2.68
CA LEU A 230 2.45 -27.58 -1.69
C LEU A 230 1.22 -28.30 -2.26
N PHE A 231 0.38 -27.56 -3.00
CA PHE A 231 -0.85 -28.09 -3.60
C PHE A 231 -0.67 -28.67 -5.00
N ARG A 232 0.44 -28.37 -5.68
CA ARG A 232 0.73 -28.74 -7.07
C ARG A 232 -0.31 -28.22 -8.07
N SER A 233 -0.98 -27.12 -7.73
CA SER A 233 -2.04 -26.51 -8.53
C SER A 233 -2.06 -24.99 -8.31
N THR A 234 -2.09 -24.23 -9.40
CA THR A 234 -2.34 -22.77 -9.35
C THR A 234 -3.72 -22.47 -8.78
N VAL A 235 -4.75 -23.19 -9.24
CA VAL A 235 -6.15 -22.96 -8.86
C VAL A 235 -6.34 -23.16 -7.36
N ALA A 236 -5.88 -24.29 -6.81
CA ALA A 236 -5.89 -24.53 -5.36
C ALA A 236 -5.15 -23.43 -4.57
N ALA A 237 -3.96 -23.03 -5.00
CA ALA A 237 -3.20 -21.98 -4.30
C ALA A 237 -3.94 -20.63 -4.31
N LEU A 238 -4.45 -20.20 -5.46
CA LEU A 238 -5.22 -18.97 -5.58
C LEU A 238 -6.54 -19.03 -4.80
N GLY A 239 -7.22 -20.18 -4.79
CA GLY A 239 -8.45 -20.37 -4.02
C GLY A 239 -8.22 -20.26 -2.51
N VAL A 240 -7.15 -20.85 -1.99
CA VAL A 240 -6.77 -20.71 -0.57
C VAL A 240 -6.41 -19.27 -0.23
N LEU A 241 -5.66 -18.59 -1.10
CA LEU A 241 -5.29 -17.18 -0.91
C LEU A 241 -6.52 -16.27 -0.90
N LEU A 242 -7.44 -16.46 -1.85
CA LEU A 242 -8.69 -15.70 -1.92
C LEU A 242 -9.58 -15.96 -0.70
N ALA A 243 -9.70 -17.22 -0.29
CA ALA A 243 -10.44 -17.58 0.93
C ALA A 243 -9.81 -16.91 2.15
N ALA A 244 -8.48 -16.92 2.29
CA ALA A 244 -7.79 -16.27 3.39
C ALA A 244 -7.95 -14.74 3.37
N SER A 245 -7.91 -14.09 2.21
CA SER A 245 -8.06 -12.63 2.12
C SER A 245 -9.47 -12.15 2.42
N VAL A 246 -10.50 -12.87 1.95
CA VAL A 246 -11.91 -12.47 2.15
C VAL A 246 -12.40 -12.92 3.52
N ALA A 247 -12.22 -14.20 3.84
CA ALA A 247 -12.73 -14.76 5.08
C ALA A 247 -11.88 -14.37 6.29
N GLY A 248 -10.58 -14.10 6.13
CA GLY A 248 -9.69 -13.84 7.26
C GLY A 248 -10.17 -12.68 8.13
N GLY A 249 -10.41 -11.51 7.55
CA GLY A 249 -10.88 -10.33 8.31
C GLY A 249 -12.29 -10.53 8.91
N ILE A 250 -13.21 -11.08 8.12
CA ILE A 250 -14.61 -11.30 8.53
C ILE A 250 -14.68 -12.34 9.65
N VAL A 251 -13.98 -13.46 9.50
CA VAL A 251 -13.96 -14.54 10.49
C VAL A 251 -13.37 -14.05 11.79
N LEU A 252 -12.23 -13.34 11.75
CA LEU A 252 -11.60 -12.77 12.95
C LEU A 252 -12.54 -11.80 13.68
N ALA A 253 -13.25 -10.94 12.95
CA ALA A 253 -14.23 -10.03 13.53
C ALA A 253 -15.41 -10.78 14.16
N VAL A 254 -15.97 -11.79 13.48
CA VAL A 254 -17.12 -12.57 13.96
C VAL A 254 -16.80 -13.35 15.23
N ILE A 255 -15.60 -13.91 15.33
CA ILE A 255 -15.17 -14.70 16.50
C ILE A 255 -14.55 -13.84 17.62
N GLY A 256 -14.57 -12.51 17.48
CA GLY A 256 -14.07 -11.58 18.49
C GLY A 256 -12.56 -11.67 18.73
N ILE A 257 -11.78 -12.08 17.71
CA ILE A 257 -10.32 -12.06 17.81
C ILE A 257 -9.82 -10.65 17.51
N ASP A 258 -8.91 -10.18 18.37
CA ASP A 258 -8.28 -8.86 18.27
C ASP A 258 -7.72 -8.60 16.86
N SER A 259 -7.94 -7.39 16.35
CA SER A 259 -7.53 -6.95 15.00
C SER A 259 -6.01 -7.01 14.78
N VAL A 260 -5.22 -7.13 15.86
CA VAL A 260 -3.78 -7.41 15.81
C VAL A 260 -3.41 -8.67 15.01
N TRP A 261 -4.34 -9.62 14.84
CA TRP A 261 -4.13 -10.84 14.05
C TRP A 261 -4.56 -10.71 12.59
N ASN A 262 -5.09 -9.56 12.19
CA ASN A 262 -5.50 -9.29 10.82
C ASN A 262 -4.26 -9.23 9.90
N PRO A 263 -4.16 -10.07 8.85
CA PRO A 263 -3.02 -10.07 7.95
C PRO A 263 -2.81 -8.73 7.24
N GLY A 264 -3.88 -8.04 6.85
CA GLY A 264 -3.81 -6.73 6.20
C GLY A 264 -3.20 -5.67 7.10
N LEU A 265 -3.58 -5.64 8.38
CA LEU A 265 -3.01 -4.71 9.37
C LEU A 265 -1.51 -4.99 9.59
N ASN A 266 -1.12 -6.26 9.67
CA ASN A 266 0.30 -6.62 9.81
C ASN A 266 1.11 -6.24 8.56
N VAL A 267 0.54 -6.40 7.35
CA VAL A 267 1.20 -5.97 6.10
C VAL A 267 1.38 -4.45 6.10
N ALA A 268 0.34 -3.68 6.45
CA ALA A 268 0.42 -2.22 6.57
C ALA A 268 1.49 -1.80 7.59
N ALA A 269 1.53 -2.44 8.77
CA ALA A 269 2.54 -2.15 9.79
C ALA A 269 3.98 -2.42 9.33
N VAL A 270 4.21 -3.36 8.41
CA VAL A 270 5.55 -3.54 7.82
C VAL A 270 5.86 -2.43 6.82
N ILE A 271 4.91 -2.04 5.98
CA ILE A 271 5.12 -1.04 4.93
C ILE A 271 5.33 0.37 5.51
N LEU A 272 4.52 0.72 6.52
CA LEU A 272 4.46 2.05 7.11
C LEU A 272 5.33 2.21 8.37
N ASP A 273 6.10 1.19 8.74
CA ASP A 273 6.94 1.16 9.96
C ASP A 273 6.14 1.27 11.27
N GLY A 274 5.02 0.57 11.30
CA GLY A 274 4.01 0.63 12.33
C GLY A 274 2.64 0.92 11.73
N ALA A 275 1.58 0.50 12.41
CA ALA A 275 0.21 0.87 12.04
C ALA A 275 -0.61 1.09 13.30
N THR A 276 -1.47 2.11 13.32
CA THR A 276 -2.46 2.26 14.38
C THR A 276 -3.68 1.42 14.06
N TYR A 277 -4.33 0.92 15.10
CA TYR A 277 -5.59 0.20 15.01
C TYR A 277 -6.42 0.47 16.26
N TRP A 278 -7.72 0.37 16.08
CA TRP A 278 -8.68 0.52 17.16
C TRP A 278 -9.09 -0.84 17.71
N THR A 279 -9.22 -0.93 19.03
CA THR A 279 -9.64 -2.14 19.73
C THR A 279 -10.39 -1.79 21.01
N ASP A 280 -11.26 -2.70 21.44
CA ASP A 280 -12.03 -2.52 22.67
C ASP A 280 -11.13 -2.73 23.89
N ALA A 281 -11.15 -1.76 24.81
CA ALA A 281 -10.48 -1.86 26.11
C ALA A 281 -11.37 -1.28 27.22
N PRO A 282 -11.09 -1.60 28.50
CA PRO A 282 -11.78 -0.95 29.61
C PRO A 282 -11.64 0.57 29.55
N CYS A 283 -12.75 1.29 29.68
CA CYS A 283 -12.74 2.75 29.62
C CYS A 283 -11.85 3.37 30.73
N PRO A 284 -11.04 4.40 30.42
CA PRO A 284 -10.28 5.12 31.42
C PRO A 284 -11.22 5.74 32.46
N GLY A 285 -10.98 5.51 33.75
CA GLY A 285 -11.76 6.12 34.84
C GLY A 285 -12.71 5.20 35.61
N GLY A 286 -12.66 3.87 35.38
CA GLY A 286 -13.42 2.90 36.19
C GLY A 286 -14.89 2.82 35.79
N ALA A 287 -15.15 2.66 34.49
CA ALA A 287 -16.49 2.41 33.98
C ALA A 287 -17.08 1.09 34.53
N GLU A 288 -18.41 1.01 34.52
CA GLU A 288 -19.15 -0.17 35.01
C GLU A 288 -18.66 -1.48 34.34
N PRO A 289 -18.70 -2.61 35.06
CA PRO A 289 -18.34 -3.90 34.49
C PRO A 289 -19.11 -4.18 33.20
N GLY A 290 -18.41 -4.25 32.06
CA GLY A 290 -19.00 -4.49 30.74
C GLY A 290 -19.02 -3.28 29.79
N GLN A 291 -18.58 -2.10 30.24
CA GLN A 291 -18.40 -0.96 29.35
C GLN A 291 -17.00 -0.99 28.71
N PHE A 292 -16.97 -1.11 27.38
CA PHE A 292 -15.76 -1.04 26.58
C PHE A 292 -15.69 0.31 25.86
N CYS A 293 -14.48 0.85 25.76
CA CYS A 293 -14.17 2.02 24.97
C CYS A 293 -13.23 1.61 23.84
N GLU A 294 -13.44 2.20 22.68
CA GLU A 294 -12.54 2.06 21.56
C GLU A 294 -11.26 2.84 21.86
N VAL A 295 -10.13 2.13 21.95
CA VAL A 295 -8.82 2.73 22.19
C VAL A 295 -7.91 2.52 21.01
N GLU A 296 -7.18 3.57 20.64
CA GLU A 296 -6.16 3.49 19.61
C GLU A 296 -4.91 2.80 20.19
N LYS A 297 -4.42 1.79 19.48
CA LYS A 297 -3.17 1.11 19.78
C LYS A 297 -2.26 1.12 18.56
N THR A 298 -0.96 1.14 18.82
CA THR A 298 0.06 1.02 17.78
C THR A 298 0.53 -0.43 17.66
N LEU A 299 0.46 -1.01 16.47
CA LEU A 299 1.10 -2.28 16.12
C LEU A 299 2.54 -2.03 15.66
N PRO A 300 3.56 -2.42 16.44
CA PRO A 300 4.96 -2.21 16.06
C PRO A 300 5.38 -3.16 14.92
N ILE A 301 6.27 -2.67 14.05
CA ILE A 301 6.82 -3.43 12.91
C ILE A 301 7.40 -4.79 13.32
N GLY A 302 8.10 -4.87 14.46
CA GLY A 302 8.74 -6.11 14.91
C GLY A 302 7.75 -7.25 15.15
N ARG A 303 6.57 -6.94 15.71
CA ARG A 303 5.49 -7.93 15.89
C ARG A 303 4.92 -8.37 14.55
N ALA A 304 4.71 -7.42 13.64
CA ALA A 304 4.18 -7.71 12.32
C ALA A 304 5.12 -8.61 11.50
N LEU A 305 6.43 -8.32 11.54
CA LEU A 305 7.46 -9.16 10.94
C LEU A 305 7.49 -10.57 11.55
N TRP A 306 7.36 -10.68 12.87
CA TRP A 306 7.28 -11.98 13.53
C TRP A 306 6.07 -12.79 13.06
N PHE A 307 4.88 -12.16 13.03
CA PHE A 307 3.63 -12.82 12.63
C PHE A 307 3.69 -13.30 11.17
N LEU A 308 4.01 -12.39 10.24
CA LEU A 308 4.07 -12.71 8.81
C LEU A 308 5.24 -13.64 8.48
N GLY A 309 6.41 -13.40 9.08
CA GLY A 309 7.61 -14.20 8.87
C GLY A 309 7.45 -15.64 9.37
N THR A 310 6.81 -15.83 10.53
CA THR A 310 6.53 -17.18 11.07
C THR A 310 5.54 -17.92 10.17
N GLY A 311 4.45 -17.26 9.73
CA GLY A 311 3.49 -17.86 8.80
C GLY A 311 4.16 -18.29 7.49
N LEU A 312 4.96 -17.40 6.89
CA LEU A 312 5.71 -17.70 5.67
C LEU A 312 6.69 -18.86 5.84
N ALA A 313 7.44 -18.88 6.95
CA ALA A 313 8.38 -19.95 7.26
C ALA A 313 7.68 -21.31 7.40
N LEU A 314 6.52 -21.35 8.08
CA LEU A 314 5.72 -22.56 8.23
C LEU A 314 5.20 -23.07 6.88
N PHE A 315 4.66 -22.20 6.03
CA PHE A 315 4.21 -22.59 4.69
C PHE A 315 5.37 -23.07 3.80
N ALA A 316 6.51 -22.38 3.83
CA ALA A 316 7.70 -22.80 3.09
C ALA A 316 8.22 -24.16 3.57
N ALA A 317 8.29 -24.37 4.89
CA ALA A 317 8.71 -25.65 5.46
C ALA A 317 7.76 -26.80 5.08
N ALA A 318 6.45 -26.57 5.18
CA ALA A 318 5.44 -27.54 4.74
C ALA A 318 5.55 -27.86 3.24
N SER A 319 5.78 -26.84 2.41
CA SER A 319 5.99 -26.98 0.96
C SER A 319 7.24 -27.82 0.65
N VAL A 320 8.38 -27.53 1.28
CA VAL A 320 9.62 -28.29 1.12
C VAL A 320 9.47 -29.73 1.59
N ALA A 321 8.85 -29.95 2.76
CA ALA A 321 8.61 -31.28 3.29
C ALA A 321 7.72 -32.12 2.37
N SER A 322 6.65 -31.52 1.84
CA SER A 322 5.77 -32.14 0.85
C SER A 322 6.53 -32.49 -0.43
N PHE A 323 7.32 -31.55 -0.97
CA PHE A 323 8.09 -31.76 -2.19
C PHE A 323 9.19 -32.84 -2.06
N HIS A 324 9.79 -32.94 -0.86
CA HIS A 324 10.78 -33.96 -0.56
C HIS A 324 10.19 -35.37 -0.50
N ARG A 325 9.00 -35.53 0.08
CA ARG A 325 8.41 -36.85 0.35
C ARG A 325 7.49 -37.38 -0.73
N ARG A 326 6.72 -36.50 -1.40
CA ARG A 326 5.68 -36.94 -2.34
C ARG A 326 6.25 -37.23 -3.72
N ASP A 327 5.80 -38.31 -4.34
CA ASP A 327 6.17 -38.67 -5.71
C ASP A 327 5.79 -37.58 -6.70
N VAL A 328 6.61 -37.42 -7.73
CA VAL A 328 6.36 -36.51 -8.85
C VAL A 328 5.84 -37.39 -9.98
N PRO A 329 4.73 -37.01 -10.65
CA PRO A 329 4.14 -37.79 -11.74
C PRO A 329 5.10 -37.92 -12.94
#